data_AF-A0A1Y3EW91-F1
#
_entry.id   AF-A0A1Y3EW91-F1
#
_cell.length_a   1.000
_cell.length_b   1.000
_cell.length_c   1.000
_cell.angle_alpha   90.00
_cell.angle_beta   90.00
_cell.angle_gamma   90.00
#
_symmetry.space_group_name_H-M   'P 1'
#
loop_
_entity.id
_entity.type
_entity.pdbx_description
1 polymer ?
#
loop_
_entity_poly.entity_id
_entity_poly.type
_entity_poly.pdbx_seq_one_letter_code
_entity_poly.pdbx_strand_id
1 'polypeptide(L)'
;MAEMSEQEGKNQTSDTKEGTPPLPKGWEKRMSRKTGEPYYYNVYSHESQWRRPTEPALPNMSSASSSSSSSTSRNEQVKCSHILVKHKNSRRPSSWKEAVITRSKEDALHLIQGISDF
;
A
#
# COMPACT_ATOMS: atom_id res chain seq x y z
N MET A 1 -0.24 -35.12 3.45
CA MET A 1 0.00 -34.67 4.84
C MET A 1 1.45 -34.20 4.88
N ALA A 2 1.70 -32.88 4.73
CA ALA A 2 2.08 -31.92 5.80
C ALA A 2 3.44 -32.30 6.43
N GLU A 3 4.46 -31.46 6.60
CA GLU A 3 4.55 -30.06 7.05
C GLU A 3 6.01 -29.56 6.91
N MET A 4 6.23 -28.26 7.19
CA MET A 4 7.36 -27.32 7.02
C MET A 4 8.68 -27.73 7.75
N SER A 5 9.87 -27.15 7.53
CA SER A 5 10.23 -25.74 7.79
C SER A 5 11.62 -25.31 7.29
N GLU A 6 11.67 -24.06 6.84
CA GLU A 6 12.73 -23.04 6.88
C GLU A 6 14.20 -23.41 6.58
N GLN A 7 14.63 -23.04 5.38
CA GLN A 7 16.04 -22.94 4.99
C GLN A 7 16.61 -21.58 5.42
N GLU A 8 17.66 -21.62 6.25
CA GLU A 8 18.57 -20.51 6.47
C GLU A 8 19.26 -20.08 5.16
N GLY A 9 19.02 -18.83 4.76
CA GLY A 9 19.74 -18.17 3.67
C GLY A 9 20.65 -17.07 4.22
N LYS A 10 21.93 -17.40 4.36
CA LYS A 10 23.01 -16.41 4.48
C LYS A 10 22.98 -15.49 3.25
N ASN A 11 23.08 -14.17 3.44
CA ASN A 11 23.83 -13.30 2.54
C ASN A 11 24.17 -11.97 3.23
N GLN A 12 25.44 -11.87 3.64
CA GLN A 12 26.17 -10.62 3.79
C GLN A 12 26.24 -9.92 2.42
N THR A 13 25.98 -8.61 2.38
CA THR A 13 26.81 -7.67 1.61
C THR A 13 26.89 -6.33 2.34
N SER A 14 28.09 -6.07 2.84
CA SER A 14 28.64 -4.75 3.13
C SER A 14 28.79 -3.93 1.84
N ASP A 15 28.45 -2.64 1.87
CA ASP A 15 29.26 -1.61 1.18
C ASP A 15 29.00 -0.23 1.80
N THR A 16 30.04 0.31 2.40
CA THR A 16 30.16 1.70 2.79
C THR A 16 30.25 2.55 1.52
N LYS A 17 29.23 3.36 1.24
CA LYS A 17 29.39 4.56 0.43
C LYS A 17 28.88 5.78 1.18
N GLU A 18 29.81 6.71 1.32
CA GLU A 18 29.82 7.84 2.22
C GLU A 18 28.75 8.90 1.90
N GLY A 19 28.24 9.56 2.93
CA GLY A 19 27.49 10.82 2.81
C GLY A 19 26.01 10.81 3.19
N THR A 20 25.41 9.66 3.53
CA THR A 20 24.01 9.63 3.98
C THR A 20 23.93 9.37 5.48
N PRO A 21 23.17 10.19 6.26
CA PRO A 21 23.03 9.94 7.69
C PRO A 21 22.51 8.51 7.96
N PRO A 22 22.66 7.95 9.16
CA PRO A 22 21.95 6.73 9.52
C PRO A 22 20.43 6.96 9.45
N LEU A 23 19.67 5.90 9.18
CA LEU A 23 18.23 5.98 9.32
C LEU A 23 17.87 6.12 10.80
N PRO A 24 16.78 6.86 11.12
CA PRO A 24 16.29 6.92 12.48
C PRO A 24 15.94 5.51 13.00
N LYS A 25 16.10 5.30 14.31
CA LYS A 25 15.86 4.00 14.95
C LYS A 25 14.49 3.43 14.56
N GLY A 26 14.43 2.14 14.23
CA GLY A 26 13.20 1.45 13.84
C GLY A 26 12.78 1.59 12.38
N TRP A 27 13.61 2.22 11.55
CA TRP A 27 13.44 2.24 10.09
C TRP A 27 14.48 1.39 9.38
N GLU A 28 14.04 0.62 8.39
CA GLU A 28 14.89 -0.21 7.55
C GLU A 28 14.77 0.21 6.07
N LYS A 29 15.90 0.39 5.39
CA LYS A 29 15.91 0.63 3.94
C LYS A 29 15.77 -0.70 3.21
N ARG A 30 14.77 -0.81 2.34
CA ARG A 30 14.52 -1.98 1.49
C ARG A 30 14.40 -1.58 0.03
N MET A 31 14.49 -2.56 -0.86
CA MET A 31 14.33 -2.37 -2.30
C MET A 31 13.01 -2.97 -2.77
N SER A 32 12.22 -2.20 -3.52
CA SER A 32 10.99 -2.69 -4.11
C SER A 32 11.30 -3.73 -5.19
N ARG A 33 10.72 -4.93 -5.06
CA ARG A 33 10.88 -6.00 -6.08
C ARG A 33 10.24 -5.63 -7.43
N LYS A 34 9.26 -4.72 -7.42
CA LYS A 34 8.49 -4.34 -8.61
C LYS A 34 9.11 -3.16 -9.35
N THR A 35 9.49 -2.12 -8.61
CA THR A 35 9.98 -0.88 -9.20
C THR A 35 11.51 -0.75 -9.15
N GLY A 36 12.18 -1.56 -8.34
CA GLY A 36 13.62 -1.41 -8.12
C GLY A 36 13.95 -0.06 -7.48
N GLU A 37 13.05 0.50 -6.68
CA GLU A 37 13.28 1.75 -5.96
C GLU A 37 13.45 1.52 -4.46
N PRO A 38 14.31 2.31 -3.79
CA PRO A 38 14.47 2.21 -2.35
C PRO A 38 13.24 2.75 -1.62
N TYR A 39 12.74 1.98 -0.65
CA TYR A 39 11.70 2.40 0.28
C TYR A 39 12.16 2.19 1.73
N TYR A 40 11.50 2.88 2.65
CA TYR A 40 11.78 2.82 4.09
C TYR A 40 10.65 2.11 4.78
N TYR A 41 10.98 1.06 5.51
CA TYR A 41 10.05 0.18 6.21
C TYR A 41 10.11 0.45 7.72
N ASN A 42 8.97 0.71 8.32
CA ASN A 42 8.83 0.86 9.77
C ASN A 42 8.70 -0.53 10.40
N VAL A 43 9.66 -0.91 11.25
CA VAL A 43 9.66 -2.25 11.88
C VAL A 43 8.60 -2.39 12.98
N TYR A 44 8.05 -1.28 13.48
CA TYR A 44 7.06 -1.28 14.56
C TYR A 44 5.62 -1.21 14.03
N SER A 45 5.34 -0.39 13.02
CA SER A 45 3.99 -0.29 12.43
C SER A 45 3.79 -1.14 11.18
N HIS A 46 4.87 -1.71 10.64
CA HIS A 46 4.89 -2.43 9.36
C HIS A 46 4.49 -1.57 8.14
N GLU A 47 4.55 -0.25 8.27
CA GLU A 47 4.28 0.68 7.19
C GLU A 47 5.51 0.89 6.30
N SER A 48 5.26 1.20 5.03
CA SER A 48 6.30 1.51 4.05
C SER A 48 6.11 2.91 3.50
N GLN A 49 7.19 3.67 3.36
CA GLN A 49 7.17 5.00 2.75
C GLN A 49 8.34 5.19 1.77
N TRP A 50 8.09 5.98 0.73
CA TRP A 50 9.11 6.33 -0.27
C TRP A 50 10.05 7.42 0.21
N ARG A 51 9.53 8.38 0.99
CA ARG A 51 10.34 9.48 1.52
C ARG A 51 11.16 9.01 2.71
N ARG A 52 12.37 9.52 2.81
CA ARG A 52 13.27 9.19 3.91
C ARG A 52 12.72 9.73 5.25
N PRO A 53 12.54 8.88 6.27
CA PRO A 53 12.09 9.33 7.58
C PRO A 53 13.18 10.17 8.26
N THR A 54 12.77 11.25 8.92
CA THR A 54 13.66 12.12 9.73
C THR A 54 13.55 11.78 11.21
N GLU A 55 12.43 11.19 11.63
CA GLU A 55 12.13 10.87 13.03
C GLU A 55 12.23 9.36 13.30
N PRO A 56 12.67 8.95 14.51
CA PRO A 56 12.71 7.54 14.89
C PRO A 56 11.30 6.94 14.86
N ALA A 57 11.19 5.72 14.33
CA ALA A 57 9.99 4.94 14.53
C ALA A 57 9.94 4.55 16.01
N LEU A 58 8.92 5.04 16.70
CA LEU A 58 8.70 4.71 18.09
C LEU A 58 7.83 3.45 18.16
N PRO A 59 8.19 2.44 18.99
CA PRO A 59 7.28 1.35 19.30
C PRO A 59 6.02 1.97 19.90
N ASN A 60 4.90 1.77 19.23
CA ASN A 60 3.61 2.41 19.46
C ASN A 60 3.26 2.53 20.96
N MET A 61 3.49 3.71 21.53
CA MET A 61 2.58 4.32 22.48
C MET A 61 2.04 5.58 21.80
N SER A 62 1.22 5.32 20.78
CA SER A 62 0.18 6.17 20.22
C SER A 62 0.50 7.67 20.16
N SER A 63 0.92 8.13 18.97
CA SER A 63 0.67 9.50 18.51
C SER A 63 1.13 10.61 19.48
N ALA A 64 2.43 10.91 19.50
CA ALA A 64 2.93 12.05 20.26
C ALA A 64 4.05 12.78 19.51
N SER A 65 3.70 13.45 18.41
CA SER A 65 3.92 14.90 18.28
C SER A 65 3.56 15.41 16.88
N SER A 66 2.39 16.02 16.79
CA SER A 66 2.23 17.25 16.04
C SER A 66 1.47 18.20 16.95
N SER A 67 2.20 18.87 17.83
CA SER A 67 1.69 19.91 18.70
C SER A 67 1.23 21.11 17.85
N SER A 68 -0.08 21.32 17.71
CA SER A 68 -0.77 22.47 18.30
C SER A 68 -2.24 22.60 17.82
N SER A 69 -3.10 22.98 18.77
CA SER A 69 -4.43 23.57 18.64
C SER A 69 -5.67 22.67 18.43
N SER A 70 -6.41 22.57 19.54
CA SER A 70 -7.88 22.61 19.62
C SER A 70 -8.70 21.41 19.12
N SER A 71 -9.24 20.70 20.10
CA SER A 71 -10.65 20.26 20.18
C SER A 71 -11.36 19.93 18.86
N THR A 72 -11.50 18.62 18.60
CA THR A 72 -12.70 17.94 18.09
C THR A 72 -12.24 16.67 17.37
N SER A 73 -12.73 15.51 17.81
CA SER A 73 -12.68 14.24 17.06
C SER A 73 -13.21 14.48 15.64
N ARG A 74 -12.32 14.67 14.68
CA ARG A 74 -12.68 14.84 13.27
C ARG A 74 -12.65 13.46 12.61
N ASN A 75 -13.85 12.93 12.42
CA ASN A 75 -14.20 11.95 11.40
C ASN A 75 -13.19 11.97 10.23
N GLU A 76 -12.31 10.97 10.19
CA GLU A 76 -11.35 10.77 9.10
C GLU A 76 -12.10 10.18 7.89
N GLN A 77 -12.97 11.00 7.31
CA GLN A 77 -13.79 10.62 6.17
C GLN A 77 -13.00 10.85 4.89
N VAL A 78 -12.75 9.77 4.15
CA VAL A 78 -12.22 9.84 2.80
C VAL A 78 -13.36 9.97 1.79
N LYS A 79 -13.17 10.83 0.80
CA LYS A 79 -14.04 10.88 -0.38
C LYS A 79 -13.31 10.22 -1.54
N CYS A 80 -13.94 9.21 -2.12
CA CYS A 80 -13.44 8.53 -3.30
C CYS A 80 -14.54 8.44 -4.35
N SER A 81 -14.14 8.61 -5.60
CA SER A 81 -14.96 8.25 -6.76
C SER A 81 -14.60 6.83 -7.15
N HIS A 82 -15.59 6.01 -7.52
CA HIS A 82 -15.34 4.70 -8.11
C HIS A 82 -16.07 4.57 -9.44
N ILE A 83 -15.49 3.79 -10.35
CA ILE A 83 -16.10 3.43 -11.63
C ILE A 83 -16.40 1.94 -11.59
N LEU A 84 -17.64 1.57 -11.90
CA LEU A 84 -18.10 0.19 -11.80
C LEU A 84 -18.66 -0.30 -13.13
N VAL A 85 -18.03 -1.33 -13.69
CA VAL A 85 -18.50 -2.05 -14.87
C VAL A 85 -18.93 -3.45 -14.45
N LYS A 86 -20.23 -3.75 -14.56
CA LYS A 86 -20.80 -5.07 -14.23
C LYS A 86 -20.65 -6.05 -15.39
N HIS A 87 -20.77 -7.35 -15.08
CA HIS A 87 -20.78 -8.46 -16.03
C HIS A 87 -21.87 -9.48 -15.69
N LYS A 88 -22.10 -10.48 -16.55
CA LYS A 88 -23.16 -11.50 -16.39
C LYS A 88 -23.12 -12.29 -15.09
N ASN A 89 -21.93 -12.45 -14.50
CA ASN A 89 -21.75 -13.17 -13.23
C ASN A 89 -21.73 -12.20 -12.01
N SER A 90 -22.04 -10.91 -12.20
CA SER A 90 -22.19 -9.97 -11.09
C SER A 90 -23.40 -10.38 -10.24
N ARG A 91 -23.31 -10.27 -8.92
CA ARG A 91 -24.36 -10.66 -7.95
C ARG A 91 -25.74 -10.08 -8.26
N ARG A 92 -25.79 -8.90 -8.89
CA ARG A 92 -26.98 -8.26 -9.44
C ARG A 92 -26.65 -7.71 -10.84
N PRO A 93 -26.83 -8.51 -11.91
CA PRO A 93 -26.41 -8.16 -13.27
C PRO A 93 -27.46 -7.26 -13.93
N SER A 94 -27.74 -6.13 -13.28
CA SER A 94 -28.67 -5.08 -13.71
C SER A 94 -28.18 -3.73 -13.20
N SER A 95 -28.41 -2.67 -13.95
CA SER A 95 -28.06 -1.30 -13.60
C SER A 95 -29.14 -0.36 -14.11
N TRP A 96 -29.16 0.89 -13.63
CA TRP A 96 -30.03 1.93 -14.17
C TRP A 96 -29.81 2.17 -15.68
N LYS A 97 -28.61 1.84 -16.18
CA LYS A 97 -28.24 1.91 -17.60
C LYS A 97 -28.72 0.71 -18.43
N GLU A 98 -28.89 -0.45 -17.80
CA GLU A 98 -29.11 -1.71 -18.52
C GLU A 98 -29.80 -2.73 -17.60
N ALA A 99 -31.02 -3.12 -17.97
CA ALA A 99 -31.86 -3.98 -17.13
C ALA A 99 -31.28 -5.38 -16.92
N VAL A 100 -30.61 -5.95 -17.94
CA VAL A 100 -29.96 -7.26 -17.88
C VAL A 100 -28.58 -7.16 -18.51
N ILE A 101 -27.55 -7.49 -17.74
CA ILE A 101 -26.16 -7.37 -18.15
C ILE A 101 -25.64 -8.72 -18.62
N THR A 102 -25.34 -8.81 -19.92
CA THR A 102 -24.90 -10.05 -20.59
C THR A 102 -23.40 -10.12 -20.87
N ARG A 103 -22.69 -8.99 -20.76
CA ARG A 103 -21.26 -8.89 -21.07
C ARG A 103 -20.40 -9.83 -20.21
N SER A 104 -19.31 -10.33 -20.78
CA SER A 104 -18.39 -11.22 -20.11
C SER A 104 -17.56 -10.50 -19.04
N LYS A 105 -16.85 -11.27 -18.20
CA LYS A 105 -15.92 -10.69 -17.22
C LYS A 105 -14.73 -10.04 -17.92
N GLU A 106 -14.26 -10.63 -19.02
CA GLU A 106 -13.11 -10.16 -19.79
C GLU A 106 -13.43 -8.85 -20.51
N ASP A 107 -14.61 -8.74 -21.13
CA ASP A 107 -15.06 -7.50 -21.76
C ASP A 107 -15.22 -6.38 -20.72
N ALA A 108 -15.75 -6.70 -19.53
CA ALA A 108 -15.87 -5.72 -18.46
C ALA A 108 -14.51 -5.17 -18.01
N LEU A 109 -13.46 -6.01 -18.02
CA LEU A 109 -12.09 -5.58 -17.71
C LEU A 109 -11.50 -4.71 -18.81
N HIS A 110 -11.68 -5.07 -20.09
CA HIS A 110 -11.23 -4.24 -21.21
C HIS A 110 -11.86 -2.84 -21.18
N LEU A 111 -13.15 -2.75 -20.84
CA LEU A 111 -13.84 -1.48 -20.67
C LEU A 111 -13.28 -0.64 -19.51
N ILE A 112 -12.90 -1.27 -18.40
CA ILE A 112 -12.26 -0.57 -17.27
C ILE A 112 -10.86 -0.10 -17.66
N GLN A 113 -10.09 -0.92 -18.38
CA GLN A 113 -8.73 -0.57 -18.79
C GLN A 113 -8.72 0.67 -19.69
N GLY A 114 -9.59 0.73 -20.69
CA GLY A 114 -9.67 1.90 -21.58
C GLY A 114 -10.09 3.20 -20.88
N ILE A 115 -10.64 3.13 -19.66
CA ILE A 115 -10.93 4.31 -18.83
C ILE A 115 -9.70 4.74 -18.03
N SER A 116 -8.80 3.80 -17.69
CA SER A 116 -7.57 4.09 -16.95
C SER A 116 -6.49 4.76 -17.80
N ASP A 117 -6.59 4.68 -19.12
CA ASP A 117 -5.63 5.27 -20.07
C ASP A 117 -5.91 6.75 -20.38
N PHE A 118 -6.92 7.36 -19.71
CA PHE A 118 -7.24 8.80 -19.75
C PHE A 118 -6.79 9.50 -18.46
#